data_AF-A0A6G0TSR9-F1
#
_entry.id   AF-A0A6G0TSR9-F1
#
_cell.length_a   1.000
_cell.length_b   1.000
_cell.length_c   1.000
_cell.angle_alpha   90.00
_cell.angle_beta   90.00
_cell.angle_gamma   90.00
#
_symmetry.space_group_name_H-M   'P 1'
#
loop_
_entity.id
_entity.type
_entity.pdbx_description
1 polymer ?
#
loop_
_entity_poly.entity_id
_entity_poly.type
_entity_poly.pdbx_seq_one_letter_code
_entity_poly.pdbx_strand_id
1 'polypeptide(L)'
;MPICTGELISRAIVNNPDVTRAAPLTDIWTNDFWGTPIGSSSSHGSYRPLCVASFRLNHWTGGLDPKGYHVANVLLHCAVTYLVYAVYRTLMPGRRPAAAAAVFAVHPVHAEAVAGVVGRADLLACLFYLAAFLCYTAHVRHRDRTPDPRRRVVCCDAGCHRRTYRLGSAVRIVFAALGLGTCSSDLDGLPGGVTECCAVREWACLAATVLMAAASMLAKETGLTVLAVCAVYDVLFASKQSPNKVSRVRR
;
A
#
# COMPACT_ATOMS: atom_id res chain seq x y z
N MET A 1 -19.05 11.95 -27.57
CA MET A 1 -18.55 11.87 -26.19
C MET A 1 -17.23 12.62 -26.12
N PRO A 2 -17.18 13.82 -25.53
CA PRO A 2 -15.93 14.56 -25.40
C PRO A 2 -15.13 13.95 -24.24
N ILE A 3 -14.02 13.28 -24.56
CA ILE A 3 -13.11 12.74 -23.56
C ILE A 3 -12.29 13.91 -23.01
N CYS A 4 -12.63 14.28 -21.78
CA CYS A 4 -11.90 15.13 -20.84
C CYS A 4 -10.37 15.05 -20.98
N THR A 5 -9.66 16.16 -21.18
CA THR A 5 -8.25 16.28 -20.75
C THR A 5 -7.78 17.72 -20.56
N GLY A 6 -8.02 18.65 -21.50
CA GLY A 6 -7.40 19.98 -21.43
C GLY A 6 -7.77 20.82 -20.20
N GLU A 7 -9.06 20.94 -19.89
CA GLU A 7 -9.57 21.88 -18.90
C GLU A 7 -9.30 21.44 -17.45
N LEU A 8 -9.47 20.15 -17.15
CA LEU A 8 -9.17 19.57 -15.83
C LEU A 8 -7.67 19.56 -15.54
N ILE A 9 -6.83 19.28 -16.55
CA ILE A 9 -5.37 19.36 -16.42
C ILE A 9 -4.95 20.82 -16.19
N SER A 10 -5.51 21.75 -16.97
CA SER A 10 -5.25 23.18 -16.80
C SER A 10 -5.59 23.63 -15.38
N ARG A 11 -6.68 23.16 -14.79
CA ARG A 11 -7.06 23.58 -13.44
C ARG A 11 -6.25 22.89 -12.34
N ALA A 12 -6.09 21.57 -12.39
CA ALA A 12 -5.44 20.80 -11.32
C ALA A 12 -3.91 21.02 -11.25
N ILE A 13 -3.29 21.34 -12.39
CA ILE A 13 -1.82 21.43 -12.52
C ILE A 13 -1.39 22.84 -12.92
N VAL A 14 -1.89 23.36 -14.05
CA VAL A 14 -1.37 24.63 -14.60
C VAL A 14 -1.75 25.82 -13.73
N ASN A 15 -3.00 25.85 -13.25
CA ASN A 15 -3.52 26.95 -12.44
C ASN A 15 -3.36 26.72 -10.93
N ASN A 16 -2.73 25.61 -10.52
CA ASN A 16 -2.57 25.27 -9.12
C ASN A 16 -1.22 25.79 -8.58
N PRO A 17 -1.22 26.78 -7.65
CA PRO A 17 0.00 27.34 -7.09
C PRO A 17 0.82 26.33 -6.27
N ASP A 18 0.17 25.32 -5.69
CA ASP A 18 0.81 24.28 -4.91
C ASP A 18 1.65 23.33 -5.79
N VAL A 19 1.24 23.15 -7.05
CA VAL A 19 1.95 22.32 -8.04
C VAL A 19 3.03 23.13 -8.77
N THR A 20 2.71 24.36 -9.17
CA THR A 20 3.60 25.23 -9.95
C THR A 20 4.77 25.81 -9.15
N ARG A 21 4.87 25.50 -7.85
CA ARG A 21 5.88 26.01 -6.91
C ARG A 21 5.75 27.50 -6.62
N ALA A 22 4.61 28.10 -6.92
CA ALA A 22 4.30 29.48 -6.56
C ALA A 22 3.98 29.64 -5.06
N ALA A 23 3.46 28.57 -4.43
CA ALA A 23 3.18 28.50 -2.99
C ALA A 23 4.24 27.65 -2.23
N PRO A 24 4.46 27.88 -0.93
CA PRO A 24 5.31 27.04 -0.09
C PRO A 24 4.81 25.58 -0.02
N LEU A 25 5.66 24.67 0.46
CA LEU A 25 5.31 23.23 0.54
C LEU A 25 4.27 22.91 1.61
N THR A 26 4.14 23.77 2.61
CA THR A 26 3.17 23.63 3.71
C THR A 26 1.74 23.71 3.21
N ASP A 27 1.49 24.47 2.15
CA ASP A 27 0.15 24.79 1.66
C ASP A 27 -0.55 23.57 1.06
N ILE A 28 0.23 22.58 0.61
CA ILE A 28 -0.27 21.26 0.19
C ILE A 28 -1.12 20.60 1.30
N TRP A 29 -0.83 20.88 2.57
CA TRP A 29 -1.52 20.29 3.71
C TRP A 29 -2.75 21.08 4.17
N THR A 30 -2.91 22.32 3.72
CA THR A 30 -4.00 23.22 4.11
C THR A 30 -4.98 23.49 2.97
N ASN A 31 -4.56 23.24 1.72
CA ASN A 31 -5.35 23.44 0.53
C ASN A 31 -6.01 22.14 0.06
N ASP A 32 -7.05 22.30 -0.74
CA ASP A 32 -7.69 21.22 -1.47
C ASP A 32 -6.86 20.81 -2.70
N PHE A 33 -7.31 19.76 -3.37
CA PHE A 33 -6.68 19.21 -4.57
C PHE A 33 -6.44 20.22 -5.70
N TRP A 34 -7.18 21.33 -5.72
CA TRP A 34 -7.13 22.36 -6.76
C TRP A 34 -6.29 23.59 -6.35
N GLY A 35 -5.72 23.58 -5.14
CA GLY A 35 -4.91 24.70 -4.63
C GLY A 35 -5.73 25.78 -3.92
N THR A 36 -6.95 25.46 -3.49
CA THR A 36 -7.82 26.40 -2.76
C THR A 36 -7.79 26.06 -1.27
N PRO A 37 -7.65 27.04 -0.34
CA PRO A 37 -7.68 26.76 1.10
C PRO A 37 -8.92 25.99 1.52
N ILE A 38 -8.74 24.88 2.25
CA ILE A 38 -9.83 23.90 2.48
C ILE A 38 -11.01 24.48 3.24
N GLY A 39 -10.77 25.48 4.11
CA GLY A 39 -11.79 26.15 4.91
C GLY A 39 -12.56 27.26 4.18
N SER A 40 -12.23 27.54 2.91
CA SER A 40 -12.93 28.56 2.12
C SER A 40 -14.24 28.02 1.53
N SER A 41 -15.22 28.90 1.30
CA SER A 41 -16.50 28.54 0.68
C SER A 41 -16.40 28.15 -0.81
N SER A 42 -15.28 28.48 -1.47
CA SER A 42 -14.98 28.12 -2.85
C SER A 42 -14.21 26.80 -3.00
N SER A 43 -13.81 26.18 -1.89
CA SER A 43 -13.15 24.88 -1.84
C SER A 43 -14.08 23.77 -2.31
N HIS A 44 -13.55 22.80 -3.05
CA HIS A 44 -14.30 21.59 -3.43
C HIS A 44 -14.27 20.53 -2.31
N GLY A 45 -13.56 20.79 -1.20
CA GLY A 45 -13.44 19.89 -0.06
C GLY A 45 -12.60 18.63 -0.30
N SER A 46 -12.06 18.45 -1.51
CA SER A 46 -11.26 17.29 -1.90
C SER A 46 -9.84 17.39 -1.32
N TYR A 47 -9.58 16.70 -0.21
CA TYR A 47 -8.27 16.71 0.45
C TYR A 47 -7.37 15.57 -0.04
N ARG A 48 -6.34 15.88 -0.85
CA ARG A 48 -5.47 14.87 -1.49
C ARG A 48 -3.99 15.31 -1.55
N PRO A 49 -3.37 15.61 -0.40
CA PRO A 49 -2.03 16.23 -0.34
C PRO A 49 -0.95 15.38 -1.00
N LEU A 50 -1.01 14.03 -0.92
CA LEU A 50 0.01 13.18 -1.56
C LEU A 50 -0.08 13.20 -3.08
N CYS A 51 -1.29 13.35 -3.63
CA CYS A 51 -1.45 13.47 -5.07
C CYS A 51 -0.88 14.81 -5.56
N VAL A 52 -1.21 15.91 -4.89
CA VAL A 52 -0.68 17.25 -5.21
C VAL A 52 0.84 17.29 -5.06
N ALA A 53 1.40 16.71 -3.99
CA ALA A 53 2.84 16.57 -3.80
C ALA A 53 3.51 15.80 -4.95
N SER A 54 2.87 14.72 -5.45
CA SER A 54 3.38 13.97 -6.60
C SER A 54 3.37 14.79 -7.90
N PHE A 55 2.37 15.65 -8.09
CA PHE A 55 2.33 16.58 -9.23
C PHE A 55 3.40 17.66 -9.11
N ARG A 56 3.61 18.21 -7.91
CA ARG A 56 4.66 19.19 -7.66
C ARG A 56 6.06 18.60 -7.90
N LEU A 57 6.30 17.36 -7.49
CA LEU A 57 7.55 16.65 -7.78
C LEU A 57 7.75 16.46 -9.29
N ASN A 58 6.70 16.06 -10.01
CA ASN A 58 6.74 15.95 -11.47
C ASN A 58 6.99 17.30 -12.16
N HIS A 59 6.37 18.37 -11.65
CA HIS A 59 6.57 19.73 -12.15
C HIS A 59 8.00 20.24 -11.88
N TRP A 60 8.61 19.82 -10.77
CA TRP A 60 9.99 20.15 -10.46
C TRP A 60 10.98 19.52 -11.42
N THR A 61 10.76 18.27 -11.83
CA THR A 61 11.68 17.54 -12.73
C THR A 61 11.44 17.79 -14.21
N GLY A 62 10.19 17.99 -14.64
CA GLY A 62 9.81 18.05 -16.05
C GLY A 62 8.92 19.24 -16.43
N GLY A 63 8.68 20.19 -15.53
CA GLY A 63 7.80 21.34 -15.79
C GLY A 63 6.37 20.92 -16.13
N LEU A 64 5.74 21.65 -17.05
CA LEU A 64 4.35 21.43 -17.46
C LEU A 64 4.21 20.50 -18.69
N ASP A 65 5.27 19.80 -19.12
CA ASP A 65 5.18 18.89 -20.27
C ASP A 65 4.23 17.70 -19.94
N PRO A 66 3.08 17.56 -20.62
CA PRO A 66 2.11 16.50 -20.34
C PRO A 66 2.70 15.09 -20.44
N LYS A 67 3.72 14.89 -21.29
CA LYS A 67 4.35 13.57 -21.48
C LYS A 67 4.91 13.03 -20.16
N GLY A 68 5.59 13.87 -19.37
CA GLY A 68 6.14 13.46 -18.08
C GLY A 68 5.05 12.98 -17.12
N TYR A 69 3.89 13.63 -17.13
CA TYR A 69 2.77 13.26 -16.29
C TYR A 69 2.14 11.91 -16.67
N HIS A 70 1.98 11.66 -17.98
CA HIS A 70 1.47 10.39 -18.48
C HIS A 70 2.45 9.24 -18.21
N VAL A 71 3.76 9.46 -18.40
CA VAL A 71 4.80 8.47 -18.09
C VAL A 71 4.72 8.06 -16.62
N ALA A 72 4.62 9.02 -15.71
CA ALA A 72 4.48 8.73 -14.28
C ALA A 72 3.19 7.92 -13.97
N ASN A 73 2.07 8.21 -14.62
CA ASN A 73 0.84 7.42 -14.45
C ASN A 73 1.00 5.98 -14.98
N VAL A 74 1.66 5.79 -16.12
CA VAL A 74 1.94 4.45 -16.66
C VAL A 74 2.86 3.66 -15.72
N LEU A 75 3.91 4.29 -15.17
CA LEU A 75 4.81 3.65 -14.21
C LEU A 75 4.07 3.26 -12.91
N LEU A 76 3.19 4.13 -12.41
CA LEU A 76 2.32 3.81 -11.27
C LEU A 76 1.39 2.63 -11.60
N HIS A 77 0.79 2.59 -12.79
CA HIS A 77 -0.05 1.47 -13.21
C HIS A 77 0.74 0.14 -13.31
N CYS A 78 1.98 0.18 -13.79
CA CYS A 78 2.86 -0.99 -13.76
C CYS A 78 3.12 -1.48 -12.32
N ALA A 79 3.37 -0.55 -11.39
CA ALA A 79 3.57 -0.89 -9.98
C ALA A 79 2.30 -1.47 -9.34
N VAL A 80 1.13 -0.87 -9.59
CA VAL A 80 -0.18 -1.40 -9.15
C VAL A 80 -0.42 -2.79 -9.72
N THR A 81 -0.18 -3.01 -11.01
CA THR A 81 -0.31 -4.32 -11.66
C THR A 81 0.57 -5.37 -11.00
N TYR A 82 1.81 -5.02 -10.65
CA TYR A 82 2.69 -5.93 -9.91
C TYR A 82 2.16 -6.24 -8.49
N LEU A 83 1.58 -5.27 -7.79
CA LEU A 83 0.95 -5.51 -6.50
C LEU A 83 -0.30 -6.40 -6.62
N VAL A 84 -1.10 -6.24 -7.68
CA VAL A 84 -2.21 -7.15 -8.00
C VAL A 84 -1.69 -8.57 -8.18
N TYR A 85 -0.62 -8.77 -8.96
CA TYR A 85 0.04 -10.07 -9.08
C TYR A 85 0.44 -10.64 -7.71
N ALA A 86 1.03 -9.83 -6.82
CA ALA A 86 1.44 -10.25 -5.48
C ALA A 86 0.24 -10.61 -4.57
N VAL A 87 -0.88 -9.90 -4.68
CA VAL A 87 -2.13 -10.21 -3.96
C VAL A 87 -2.72 -11.53 -4.46
N TYR A 88 -2.85 -11.72 -5.77
CA TYR A 88 -3.33 -12.98 -6.35
C TYR A 88 -2.45 -14.17 -5.95
N ARG A 89 -1.14 -13.97 -5.94
CA ARG A 89 -0.17 -14.95 -5.45
C ARG A 89 -0.38 -15.34 -3.99
N THR A 90 -0.84 -14.41 -3.17
CA THR A 90 -1.05 -14.58 -1.73
C THR A 90 -2.38 -15.28 -1.44
N LEU A 91 -3.44 -14.90 -2.16
CA LEU A 91 -4.80 -15.41 -1.94
C LEU A 91 -5.10 -16.72 -2.66
N MET A 92 -4.48 -16.98 -3.82
CA MET A 92 -4.76 -18.15 -4.66
C MET A 92 -3.48 -18.90 -5.05
N PRO A 93 -2.79 -19.55 -4.08
CA PRO A 93 -1.62 -20.37 -4.39
C PRO A 93 -2.00 -21.51 -5.34
N GLY A 94 -1.15 -21.79 -6.35
CA GLY A 94 -1.36 -22.86 -7.33
C GLY A 94 -2.16 -22.47 -8.59
N ARG A 95 -2.73 -21.26 -8.66
CA ARG A 95 -3.34 -20.71 -9.88
C ARG A 95 -2.32 -19.95 -10.75
N ARG A 96 -2.77 -19.36 -11.87
CA ARG A 96 -1.99 -18.53 -12.79
C ARG A 96 -2.13 -17.02 -12.44
N PRO A 97 -1.46 -16.50 -11.40
CA PRO A 97 -1.58 -15.09 -10.96
C PRO A 97 -1.13 -14.09 -12.05
N ALA A 98 -0.17 -14.48 -12.90
CA ALA A 98 0.31 -13.64 -13.98
C ALA A 98 -0.77 -13.37 -15.03
N ALA A 99 -1.64 -14.35 -15.30
CA ALA A 99 -2.76 -14.16 -16.21
C ALA A 99 -3.78 -13.17 -15.63
N ALA A 100 -4.11 -13.27 -14.34
CA ALA A 100 -5.01 -12.33 -13.68
C ALA A 100 -4.45 -10.90 -13.67
N ALA A 101 -3.15 -10.74 -13.38
CA ALA A 101 -2.48 -9.45 -13.43
C ALA A 101 -2.39 -8.89 -14.85
N ALA A 102 -2.17 -9.73 -15.87
CA ALA A 102 -2.17 -9.30 -17.26
C ALA A 102 -3.56 -8.80 -17.71
N VAL A 103 -4.62 -9.51 -17.33
CA VAL A 103 -6.01 -9.07 -17.57
C VAL A 103 -6.26 -7.72 -16.90
N PHE A 104 -5.84 -7.55 -15.63
CA PHE A 104 -5.93 -6.26 -14.94
C PHE A 104 -5.15 -5.15 -15.69
N ALA A 105 -3.92 -5.43 -16.12
CA ALA A 105 -3.06 -4.44 -16.78
C ALA A 105 -3.68 -3.83 -18.04
N VAL A 106 -4.36 -4.66 -18.84
CA VAL A 106 -4.94 -4.27 -20.14
C VAL A 106 -6.44 -3.96 -20.07
N HIS A 107 -7.06 -4.05 -18.89
CA HIS A 107 -8.50 -3.89 -18.77
C HIS A 107 -8.91 -2.44 -19.09
N PRO A 108 -9.84 -2.21 -20.04
CA PRO A 108 -10.20 -0.87 -20.51
C PRO A 108 -10.81 0.03 -19.43
N VAL A 109 -11.33 -0.55 -18.33
CA VAL A 109 -11.81 0.21 -17.16
C VAL A 109 -10.75 1.15 -16.56
N HIS A 110 -9.46 0.84 -16.74
CA HIS A 110 -8.37 1.66 -16.21
C HIS A 110 -7.96 2.79 -17.16
N ALA A 111 -8.54 2.87 -18.37
CA ALA A 111 -8.15 3.86 -19.37
C ALA A 111 -8.30 5.29 -18.83
N GLU A 112 -9.40 5.60 -18.12
CA GLU A 112 -9.60 6.94 -17.54
C GLU A 112 -8.57 7.26 -16.44
N ALA A 113 -8.28 6.29 -15.57
CA ALA A 113 -7.33 6.46 -14.46
C ALA A 113 -5.87 6.61 -14.94
N VAL A 114 -5.50 5.95 -16.04
CA VAL A 114 -4.12 5.95 -16.56
C VAL A 114 -3.91 7.06 -17.59
N ALA A 115 -4.83 7.22 -18.54
CA ALA A 115 -4.72 8.24 -19.59
C ALA A 115 -5.02 9.64 -19.03
N GLY A 116 -5.95 9.78 -18.09
CA GLY A 116 -6.21 11.05 -17.42
C GLY A 116 -5.11 11.38 -16.42
N VAL A 117 -4.42 12.52 -16.60
CA VAL A 117 -3.37 12.95 -15.66
C VAL A 117 -3.91 13.08 -14.23
N VAL A 118 -5.12 13.62 -14.08
CA VAL A 118 -5.83 13.78 -12.79
C VAL A 118 -6.13 12.42 -12.13
N GLY A 119 -6.21 11.33 -12.90
CA GLY A 119 -6.40 9.96 -12.42
C GLY A 119 -5.24 9.42 -11.57
N ARG A 120 -4.13 10.16 -11.45
CA ARG A 120 -3.01 9.83 -10.56
C ARG A 120 -3.44 9.59 -9.11
N ALA A 121 -4.47 10.29 -8.63
CA ALA A 121 -5.01 10.10 -7.29
C ALA A 121 -5.48 8.64 -7.08
N ASP A 122 -6.17 8.07 -8.08
CA ASP A 122 -6.66 6.69 -8.05
C ASP A 122 -5.52 5.68 -8.09
N LEU A 123 -4.49 5.93 -8.90
CA LEU A 123 -3.32 5.06 -9.01
C LEU A 123 -2.51 5.02 -7.70
N LEU A 124 -2.26 6.19 -7.09
CA LEU A 124 -1.56 6.27 -5.80
C LEU A 124 -2.38 5.64 -4.68
N ALA A 125 -3.69 5.91 -4.62
CA ALA A 125 -4.56 5.26 -3.66
C ALA A 125 -4.54 3.74 -3.82
N CYS A 126 -4.71 3.22 -5.04
CA CYS A 126 -4.67 1.79 -5.30
C CYS A 126 -3.31 1.15 -4.94
N LEU A 127 -2.20 1.83 -5.24
CA LEU A 127 -0.86 1.38 -4.90
C LEU A 127 -0.70 1.17 -3.38
N PHE A 128 -1.00 2.20 -2.59
CA PHE A 128 -0.89 2.14 -1.14
C PHE A 128 -1.93 1.20 -0.52
N TYR A 129 -3.14 1.13 -1.08
CA TYR A 129 -4.17 0.19 -0.69
C TYR A 129 -3.69 -1.26 -0.79
N LEU A 130 -3.16 -1.66 -1.96
CA LEU A 130 -2.69 -3.03 -2.17
C LEU A 130 -1.45 -3.34 -1.32
N ALA A 131 -0.56 -2.36 -1.14
CA ALA A 131 0.59 -2.49 -0.24
C ALA A 131 0.16 -2.69 1.22
N ALA A 132 -0.83 -1.93 1.70
CA ALA A 132 -1.40 -2.09 3.03
C ALA A 132 -2.01 -3.49 3.20
N PHE A 133 -2.83 -3.94 2.24
CA PHE A 133 -3.42 -5.28 2.29
C PHE A 133 -2.35 -6.38 2.32
N LEU A 134 -1.29 -6.28 1.52
CA LEU A 134 -0.18 -7.25 1.54
C LEU A 134 0.56 -7.26 2.89
N CYS A 135 0.82 -6.09 3.48
CA CYS A 135 1.40 -6.00 4.83
C CYS A 135 0.47 -6.63 5.87
N TYR A 136 -0.84 -6.45 5.74
CA TYR A 136 -1.82 -7.05 6.64
C TYR A 136 -1.84 -8.57 6.54
N THR A 137 -1.84 -9.12 5.32
CA THR A 137 -1.74 -10.58 5.13
C THR A 137 -0.44 -11.14 5.72
N ALA A 138 0.65 -10.38 5.69
CA ALA A 138 1.90 -10.73 6.36
C ALA A 138 1.76 -10.67 7.89
N HIS A 139 1.10 -9.64 8.43
CA HIS A 139 0.78 -9.52 9.86
C HIS A 139 -0.02 -10.73 10.36
N VAL A 140 -1.11 -11.09 9.69
CA VAL A 140 -1.95 -12.26 10.08
C VAL A 140 -1.11 -13.55 10.10
N ARG A 141 -0.24 -13.76 9.10
CA ARG A 141 0.67 -14.91 9.06
C ARG A 141 1.68 -14.92 10.20
N HIS A 142 2.06 -13.74 10.71
CA HIS A 142 2.95 -13.61 11.87
C HIS A 142 2.19 -13.85 13.19
N ARG A 143 1.00 -13.26 13.34
CA ARG A 143 0.09 -13.45 14.48
C ARG A 143 -0.29 -14.91 14.71
N ASP A 144 -0.57 -15.66 13.64
CA ASP A 144 -0.95 -17.07 13.77
C ASP A 144 0.23 -17.98 14.20
N ARG A 145 1.46 -17.48 14.07
CA ARG A 145 2.71 -18.19 14.38
C ARG A 145 3.30 -17.78 15.73
N THR A 146 2.95 -16.62 16.31
CA THR A 146 3.36 -16.26 17.66
C THR A 146 2.76 -17.26 18.66
N PRO A 147 3.59 -17.99 19.44
CA PRO A 147 3.09 -18.91 20.46
C PRO A 147 2.33 -18.15 21.55
N ASP A 148 1.19 -18.68 21.99
CA ASP A 148 0.49 -18.19 23.17
C ASP A 148 1.44 -18.28 24.39
N PRO A 149 1.68 -17.19 25.15
CA PRO A 149 2.52 -17.21 26.35
C PRO A 149 2.10 -18.27 27.38
N ARG A 150 0.83 -18.70 27.36
CA ARG A 150 0.27 -19.74 28.23
C ARG A 150 0.46 -21.16 27.69
N ARG A 151 0.86 -21.33 26.42
CA ARG A 151 1.17 -22.63 25.82
C ARG A 151 2.68 -22.72 25.57
N ARG A 152 3.38 -23.53 26.37
CA ARG A 152 4.78 -23.94 26.14
C ARG A 152 4.90 -24.75 24.84
N VAL A 153 4.78 -24.12 23.68
CA VAL A 153 5.25 -24.71 22.43
C VAL A 153 6.52 -23.96 22.06
N VAL A 154 7.61 -24.57 22.50
CA VAL A 154 8.97 -24.18 22.16
C VAL A 154 9.09 -24.25 20.64
N CYS A 155 9.16 -23.09 19.98
CA CYS A 155 9.58 -23.00 18.57
C CYS A 155 11.10 -23.20 18.48
N CYS A 156 11.61 -24.33 18.97
CA CYS A 156 12.96 -24.76 18.66
C CYS A 156 12.93 -25.33 17.25
N ASP A 157 13.37 -24.54 16.28
CA ASP A 157 14.60 -24.92 15.57
C ASP A 157 15.12 -23.76 14.69
N ALA A 158 16.42 -23.49 14.83
CA ALA A 158 17.18 -22.53 14.03
C ALA A 158 17.12 -22.81 12.51
N GLY A 159 16.66 -24.01 12.09
CA GLY A 159 16.38 -24.35 10.69
C GLY A 159 15.15 -23.65 10.08
N CYS A 160 14.24 -23.10 10.91
CA CYS A 160 13.11 -22.29 10.46
C CYS A 160 13.55 -20.93 9.88
N HIS A 161 14.77 -20.48 10.21
CA HIS A 161 15.29 -19.15 9.88
C HIS A 161 15.42 -18.86 8.37
N ARG A 162 15.58 -19.88 7.50
CA ARG A 162 15.84 -19.68 6.05
C ARG A 162 14.69 -19.99 5.09
N ARG A 163 13.78 -20.91 5.41
CA ARG A 163 12.74 -21.36 4.44
C ARG A 163 11.35 -20.75 4.66
N THR A 164 11.03 -20.32 5.87
CA THR A 164 9.64 -20.02 6.31
C THR A 164 9.32 -18.53 6.44
N TYR A 165 10.33 -17.66 6.28
CA TYR A 165 10.23 -16.20 6.43
C TYR A 165 10.38 -15.42 5.12
N ARG A 166 10.08 -16.03 3.97
CA ARG A 166 10.01 -15.27 2.71
C ARG A 166 8.78 -14.36 2.74
N LEU A 167 8.94 -13.16 3.30
CA LEU A 167 8.09 -12.03 2.96
C LEU A 167 8.02 -11.97 1.43
N GLY A 168 6.82 -11.82 0.87
CA GLY A 168 6.67 -11.62 -0.56
C GLY A 168 7.55 -10.45 -1.01
N SER A 169 8.11 -10.52 -2.21
CA SER A 169 8.98 -9.47 -2.76
C SER A 169 8.35 -8.08 -2.64
N ALA A 170 7.03 -7.97 -2.80
CA ALA A 170 6.27 -6.74 -2.56
C ALA A 170 6.38 -6.19 -1.13
N VAL A 171 6.20 -7.02 -0.10
CA VAL A 171 6.28 -6.56 1.30
C VAL A 171 7.72 -6.16 1.66
N ARG A 172 8.73 -6.85 1.10
CA ARG A 172 10.13 -6.44 1.26
C ARG A 172 10.41 -5.06 0.68
N ILE A 173 9.83 -4.74 -0.48
CA ILE A 173 9.94 -3.43 -1.10
C ILE A 173 9.32 -2.37 -0.19
N VAL A 174 8.13 -2.63 0.36
CA VAL A 174 7.46 -1.70 1.30
C VAL A 174 8.32 -1.49 2.55
N PHE A 175 8.86 -2.55 3.13
CA PHE A 175 9.70 -2.47 4.32
C PHE A 175 10.98 -1.69 4.05
N ALA A 176 11.64 -1.95 2.92
CA ALA A 176 12.80 -1.18 2.48
C ALA A 176 12.45 0.31 2.28
N ALA A 177 11.29 0.62 1.67
CA ALA A 177 10.83 1.99 1.47
C ALA A 177 10.51 2.72 2.78
N LEU A 178 10.06 1.99 3.81
CA LEU A 178 9.80 2.53 5.15
C LEU A 178 11.05 2.56 6.05
N GLY A 179 12.20 2.11 5.57
CA GLY A 179 13.40 1.94 6.41
C GLY A 179 13.23 0.89 7.53
N LEU A 180 12.20 0.06 7.45
CA LEU A 180 11.97 -1.05 8.36
C LEU A 180 12.92 -2.17 7.94
N GLY A 181 14.07 -2.26 8.62
CA GLY A 181 15.07 -3.29 8.35
C GLY A 181 14.44 -4.69 8.34
N THR A 182 14.83 -5.53 7.38
CA THR A 182 14.61 -6.97 7.48
C THR A 182 15.60 -7.48 8.52
N CYS A 183 15.22 -7.42 9.80
CA CYS A 183 16.08 -7.72 10.96
C CYS A 183 17.04 -8.87 10.65
N SER A 184 18.33 -8.54 10.57
CA SER A 184 19.42 -9.43 10.21
C SER A 184 20.16 -9.79 11.50
N SER A 185 20.21 -11.08 11.79
CA SER A 185 21.31 -11.84 12.41
C SER A 185 21.90 -11.47 13.77
N ASP A 186 21.76 -10.25 14.30
CA ASP A 186 22.59 -9.80 15.44
C ASP A 186 21.95 -10.00 16.82
N LEU A 187 20.77 -10.62 16.90
CA LEU A 187 20.04 -10.87 18.15
C LEU A 187 20.14 -12.33 18.65
N ASP A 188 20.99 -13.15 18.03
CA ASP A 188 21.15 -14.59 18.35
C ASP A 188 21.78 -14.85 19.75
N GLY A 189 22.15 -13.80 20.51
CA GLY A 189 22.84 -13.91 21.81
C GLY A 189 21.98 -13.75 23.07
N LEU A 190 20.69 -13.41 22.98
CA LEU A 190 19.85 -13.14 24.16
C LEU A 190 18.91 -14.31 24.53
N PRO A 191 18.83 -14.71 25.82
CA PRO A 191 17.84 -15.68 26.28
C PRO A 191 16.43 -15.08 26.15
N GLY A 192 15.68 -15.50 25.11
CA GLY A 192 14.36 -14.96 24.75
C GLY A 192 14.23 -14.37 23.34
N GLY A 193 15.32 -14.30 22.57
CA GLY A 193 15.38 -13.54 21.31
C GLY A 193 14.38 -13.97 20.21
N VAL A 194 13.94 -15.23 20.18
CA VAL A 194 13.04 -15.74 19.12
C VAL A 194 11.61 -15.20 19.26
N THR A 195 11.09 -15.13 20.48
CA THR A 195 9.73 -14.62 20.77
C THR A 195 9.65 -13.12 20.56
N GLU A 196 10.71 -12.41 20.93
CA GLU A 196 10.81 -10.95 20.80
C GLU A 196 10.91 -10.54 19.31
N CYS A 197 11.71 -11.24 18.51
CA CYS A 197 11.78 -11.02 17.05
C CYS A 197 10.45 -11.29 16.33
N CYS A 198 9.69 -12.31 16.75
CA CYS A 198 8.38 -12.60 16.16
C CYS A 198 7.37 -11.49 16.48
N ALA A 199 7.33 -11.03 17.73
CA ALA A 199 6.47 -9.93 18.16
C ALA A 199 6.83 -8.62 17.44
N VAL A 200 8.11 -8.25 17.38
CA VAL A 200 8.57 -7.04 16.68
C VAL A 200 8.14 -7.05 15.21
N ARG A 201 8.25 -8.19 14.52
CA ARG A 201 7.80 -8.32 13.12
C ARG A 201 6.29 -8.24 12.95
N GLU A 202 5.54 -8.81 13.88
CA GLU A 202 4.08 -8.72 13.89
C GLU A 202 3.62 -7.25 13.97
N TRP A 203 4.17 -6.50 14.93
CA TRP A 203 3.90 -5.08 15.11
C TRP A 203 4.42 -4.23 13.94
N ALA A 204 5.59 -4.55 13.38
CA ALA A 204 6.11 -3.85 12.21
C ALA A 204 5.21 -4.03 10.96
N CYS A 205 4.68 -5.23 10.72
CA CYS A 205 3.74 -5.46 9.62
C CYS A 205 2.42 -4.71 9.83
N LEU A 206 1.93 -4.66 11.07
CA LEU A 206 0.72 -3.92 11.42
C LEU A 206 0.94 -2.41 11.25
N ALA A 207 2.04 -1.87 11.77
CA ALA A 207 2.41 -0.47 11.61
C ALA A 207 2.55 -0.11 10.13
N ALA A 208 3.24 -0.93 9.32
CA ALA A 208 3.33 -0.73 7.88
C ALA A 208 1.95 -0.74 7.20
N THR A 209 1.04 -1.62 7.62
CA THR A 209 -0.35 -1.65 7.13
C THR A 209 -1.06 -0.32 7.39
N VAL A 210 -0.99 0.18 8.63
CA VAL A 210 -1.64 1.44 9.03
C VAL A 210 -1.03 2.63 8.29
N LEU A 211 0.30 2.68 8.16
CA LEU A 211 1.00 3.74 7.43
C LEU A 211 0.61 3.76 5.95
N MET A 212 0.58 2.60 5.30
CA MET A 212 0.15 2.49 3.91
C MET A 212 -1.35 2.81 3.74
N ALA A 213 -2.21 2.42 4.69
CA ALA A 213 -3.62 2.80 4.67
C ALA A 213 -3.82 4.32 4.80
N ALA A 214 -3.09 4.97 5.70
CA ALA A 214 -3.10 6.43 5.85
C ALA A 214 -2.58 7.12 4.58
N ALA A 215 -1.49 6.63 3.98
CA ALA A 215 -1.00 7.13 2.70
C ALA A 215 -2.05 6.97 1.58
N SER A 216 -2.76 5.85 1.54
CA SER A 216 -3.87 5.66 0.60
C SER A 216 -4.97 6.70 0.80
N MET A 217 -5.35 7.01 2.05
CA MET A 217 -6.35 8.03 2.37
C MET A 217 -5.92 9.44 1.94
N LEU A 218 -4.64 9.79 2.16
CA LEU A 218 -4.08 11.08 1.75
C LEU A 218 -3.94 11.22 0.21
N ALA A 219 -4.00 10.12 -0.53
CA ALA A 219 -4.12 10.14 -1.99
C ALA A 219 -5.60 10.24 -2.43
N LYS A 220 -6.49 9.50 -1.76
CA LYS A 220 -7.95 9.52 -2.02
C LYS A 220 -8.72 8.97 -0.81
N GLU A 221 -9.82 9.64 -0.46
CA GLU A 221 -10.68 9.34 0.70
C GLU A 221 -11.17 7.88 0.77
N THR A 222 -11.43 7.27 -0.39
CA THR A 222 -11.82 5.85 -0.50
C THR A 222 -10.76 4.86 0.00
N GLY A 223 -9.51 5.30 0.20
CA GLY A 223 -8.41 4.49 0.71
C GLY A 223 -8.67 3.86 2.10
N LEU A 224 -9.49 4.50 2.94
CA LEU A 224 -9.85 3.98 4.27
C LEU A 224 -10.51 2.60 4.21
N THR A 225 -11.17 2.28 3.10
CA THR A 225 -11.87 0.99 2.89
C THR A 225 -10.93 -0.22 2.95
N VAL A 226 -9.61 -0.03 2.86
CA VAL A 226 -8.63 -1.12 3.03
C VAL A 226 -8.74 -1.77 4.41
N LEU A 227 -9.03 -0.99 5.45
CA LEU A 227 -9.18 -1.52 6.81
C LEU A 227 -10.40 -2.45 6.90
N ALA A 228 -11.49 -2.10 6.23
CA ALA A 228 -12.67 -2.96 6.13
C ALA A 228 -12.35 -4.26 5.37
N VAL A 229 -11.60 -4.19 4.27
CA VAL A 229 -11.18 -5.39 3.53
C VAL A 229 -10.24 -6.27 4.34
N CYS A 230 -9.31 -5.67 5.11
CA CYS A 230 -8.48 -6.39 6.06
C CYS A 230 -9.32 -7.10 7.13
N ALA A 231 -10.30 -6.42 7.72
CA ALA A 231 -11.20 -7.02 8.71
C ALA A 231 -12.02 -8.19 8.12
N VAL A 232 -12.57 -8.02 6.91
CA VAL A 232 -13.28 -9.10 6.20
C VAL A 232 -12.34 -10.28 5.91
N TYR A 233 -11.10 -10.00 5.48
CA TYR A 233 -10.09 -11.04 5.25
C TYR A 233 -9.80 -11.83 6.53
N ASP A 234 -9.68 -11.17 7.68
CA ASP A 234 -9.46 -11.83 8.98
C ASP A 234 -10.62 -12.76 9.34
N VAL A 235 -11.85 -12.27 9.21
CA VAL A 235 -13.07 -13.03 9.50
C VAL A 235 -13.22 -14.25 8.58
N LEU A 236 -12.94 -14.12 7.29
CA LEU A 236 -13.18 -15.19 6.32
C LEU A 236 -12.05 -16.22 6.21
N PHE A 237 -10.79 -15.76 6.28
CA PHE A 237 -9.63 -16.59 5.94
C PHE A 237 -8.72 -16.90 7.13
N ALA A 238 -8.58 -15.99 8.09
CA ALA A 238 -7.73 -16.23 9.26
C ALA A 238 -8.44 -17.13 10.28
N SER A 239 -9.73 -16.87 10.55
CA SER A 239 -10.53 -17.69 11.47
C SER A 239 -10.57 -19.17 11.07
N LYS A 240 -10.60 -19.46 9.76
CA LYS A 240 -10.65 -20.82 9.18
C LYS A 240 -9.32 -21.57 9.22
N GLN A 241 -8.19 -20.90 9.48
CA GLN A 241 -6.89 -21.56 9.64
C GLN A 241 -6.63 -22.02 11.09
N SER A 242 -7.38 -21.48 12.06
CA SER A 242 -7.30 -21.85 13.48
C SER A 242 -8.00 -23.16 13.95
N PRO A 243 -8.93 -23.81 13.22
CA PRO A 243 -9.66 -24.98 13.75
C PRO A 243 -8.78 -26.21 14.00
N ASN A 244 -7.61 -26.32 13.36
CA ASN A 244 -6.69 -27.44 13.55
C ASN A 244 -5.79 -27.34 14.82
N LYS A 245 -5.84 -26.24 15.57
CA LYS A 245 -5.09 -26.12 16.85
C LYS A 245 -5.80 -26.79 18.03
N VAL A 246 -7.11 -27.08 17.93
CA VAL A 246 -7.90 -27.70 19.02
C VAL A 246 -7.81 -29.23 18.99
N SER A 247 -7.69 -29.85 17.81
CA SER A 247 -7.63 -31.31 17.65
C SER A 247 -6.29 -31.94 18.06
N ARG A 248 -5.20 -31.17 18.12
CA ARG A 248 -3.87 -31.63 18.58
C ARG A 248 -3.62 -31.54 20.09
N VAL A 249 -4.54 -30.94 20.86
CA VAL A 249 -4.41 -30.83 22.33
C VAL A 249 -5.16 -31.96 23.04
N ARG A 250 -5.96 -32.73 22.30
CA ARG A 250 -6.71 -33.89 22.81
C ARG A 250 -6.04 -35.24 22.50
N ARG A 251 -4.76 -35.27 22.14
CA ARG A 251 -3.98 -36.51 22.01
C ARG A 251 -2.75 -36.45 22.89
#